data_AF-A0A2M9P3N7-F1
#
_entry.id   AF-A0A2M9P3N7-F1
#
_cell.length_a   1.000
_cell.length_b   1.000
_cell.length_c   1.000
_cell.angle_alpha   90.00
_cell.angle_beta   90.00
_cell.angle_gamma   90.00
#
_symmetry.space_group_name_H-M   'P 1'
#
loop_
_entity.id
_entity.type
_entity.pdbx_description
1 polymer ?
#
loop_
_entity_poly.entity_id
_entity_poly.type
_entity_poly.pdbx_seq_one_letter_code
_entity_poly.pdbx_strand_id
1 'polypeptide(L)' 'CERCMIITVDPGDSHKDPSLLKTVVKERNNHFGVYASVLRTGQIRLGDQVFLKG' A
#
# COMPACT_ATOMS: atom_id res chain seq x y z
N CYS A 1 -1.74 3.78 6.71
CA CYS A 1 -0.38 3.51 6.22
C CYS A 1 0.13 4.76 5.53
N GLU A 2 0.91 5.58 6.23
CA GLU A 2 1.54 6.74 5.61
C GLU A 2 2.59 6.29 4.60
N ARG A 3 2.70 7.02 3.49
CA ARG A 3 3.72 6.73 2.48
C ARG A 3 4.92 7.64 2.66
N CYS A 4 6.10 7.02 2.61
CA CYS A 4 7.36 7.74 2.49
C CYS A 4 7.76 7.88 1.01
N MET A 5 8.90 8.51 0.75
CA MET A 5 9.42 8.73 -0.60
C MET A 5 9.64 7.46 -1.43
N ILE A 6 9.65 6.26 -0.83
CA ILE A 6 9.95 5.03 -1.58
C ILE A 6 8.98 4.81 -2.76
N ILE A 7 7.74 5.30 -2.65
CA ILE A 7 6.75 5.18 -3.72
C ILE A 7 7.05 6.06 -4.94
N THR A 8 8.00 6.99 -4.85
CA THR A 8 8.37 7.85 -5.98
C THR A 8 9.38 7.17 -6.91
N VAL A 9 9.93 6.01 -6.53
CA VAL A 9 11.00 5.34 -7.28
C VAL A 9 10.37 4.36 -8.25
N ASP A 10 10.64 4.52 -9.54
CA ASP A 10 10.28 3.55 -10.58
C ASP A 10 11.10 2.25 -10.37
N PRO A 11 10.46 1.07 -10.28
CA PRO A 11 11.16 -0.17 -10.01
C PRO A 11 11.96 -0.71 -11.21
N GLY A 12 11.69 -0.25 -12.43
CA GLY A 12 12.37 -0.67 -13.66
C GLY A 12 13.69 0.04 -13.88
N ASP A 13 13.76 1.34 -13.60
CA ASP A 13 14.94 2.18 -13.92
C ASP A 13 15.46 3.04 -12.75
N SER A 14 14.81 2.99 -11.58
CA SER A 14 15.15 3.79 -10.39
C SER A 14 14.98 5.31 -10.53
N HIS A 15 14.33 5.79 -11.59
CA HIS A 15 13.95 7.19 -11.74
C HIS A 15 12.99 7.62 -10.62
N LYS A 16 13.09 8.87 -10.17
CA LYS A 16 12.26 9.40 -9.06
C LYS A 16 11.26 10.41 -9.58
N ASP A 17 9.97 10.08 -9.48
CA ASP A 17 8.88 11.03 -9.71
C ASP A 17 8.14 11.40 -8.40
N PRO A 18 8.39 12.58 -7.82
CA PRO A 18 7.73 13.03 -6.60
C PRO A 18 6.24 13.36 -6.80
N SER A 19 5.73 13.44 -8.04
CA SER A 19 4.33 13.76 -8.33
C SER A 19 3.37 12.76 -7.67
N LEU A 20 3.76 11.49 -7.61
CA LEU A 20 2.95 10.43 -7.00
C LEU A 20 2.77 10.64 -5.49
N LEU A 21 3.85 10.93 -4.74
CA LEU A 21 3.75 11.22 -3.31
C LEU A 21 2.95 12.50 -3.05
N LYS A 22 3.16 13.57 -3.84
CA LYS A 22 2.37 14.81 -3.73
C LYS A 22 0.88 14.55 -3.90
N THR A 23 0.51 13.68 -4.84
CA THR A 23 -0.88 13.29 -5.09
C THR A 23 -1.45 12.51 -3.90
N VAL A 24 -0.71 11.55 -3.35
CA VAL A 24 -1.16 10.77 -2.18
C VAL A 24 -1.32 11.67 -0.94
N VAL A 25 -0.44 12.64 -0.73
CA VAL A 25 -0.57 13.63 0.34
C VAL A 25 -1.85 14.45 0.18
N LYS A 26 -2.06 15.04 -1.01
CA LYS A 26 -3.18 15.95 -1.26
C LYS A 26 -4.54 15.24 -1.27
N GLU A 27 -4.63 14.11 -1.96
CA GLU A 27 -5.92 13.47 -2.25
C GLU A 27 -6.28 12.37 -1.23
N ARG A 28 -5.32 11.89 -0.44
CA ARG A 28 -5.52 10.77 0.50
C ARG A 28 -4.94 11.03 1.88
N ASN A 29 -4.63 12.29 2.20
CA ASN A 29 -4.01 12.68 3.47
C ASN A 29 -2.75 11.86 3.79
N ASN A 30 -1.94 11.58 2.77
CA ASN A 30 -0.73 10.73 2.83
C ASN A 30 -0.98 9.23 3.14
N HIS A 31 -2.23 8.76 3.15
CA HIS A 31 -2.57 7.39 3.52
C HIS A 31 -2.88 6.52 2.29
N PHE A 32 -2.07 5.48 2.06
CA PHE A 32 -2.32 4.51 1.00
C PHE A 32 -1.96 3.09 1.47
N GLY A 33 -2.98 2.33 1.87
CA GLY A 33 -2.86 0.97 2.40
C GLY A 33 -3.20 0.86 3.90
N VAL A 34 -3.24 -0.38 4.37
CA VAL A 34 -3.58 -0.74 5.75
C VAL A 34 -2.55 -1.71 6.32
N TYR A 35 -2.36 -1.65 7.62
CA TYR A 35 -1.64 -2.69 8.37
C TYR A 35 -2.67 -3.57 9.06
N ALA A 36 -2.38 -4.86 9.14
CA ALA A 36 -3.20 -5.84 9.84
C ALA A 36 -2.31 -6.74 10.70
N SER A 37 -2.87 -7.23 11.81
CA SER A 37 -2.22 -8.21 12.67
C SER A 37 -2.68 -9.61 12.31
N VAL A 38 -1.78 -10.58 12.41
CA VAL A 38 -2.13 -12.00 12.23
C VAL A 38 -2.84 -12.49 13.49
N LEU A 39 -4.17 -12.69 13.42
CA LEU A 39 -4.95 -13.29 14.50
C LEU A 39 -4.86 -14.82 14.51
N ARG A 40 -4.72 -15.43 13.32
CA ARG A 40 -4.58 -16.87 13.12
C ARG A 40 -3.68 -17.13 11.93
N THR A 41 -2.69 -18.01 12.10
CA THR A 41 -1.80 -18.44 11.00
C THR A 41 -2.51 -19.38 10.03
N GLY A 42 -2.02 -19.45 8.79
CA GLY A 42 -2.59 -20.30 7.75
C GLY A 42 -1.94 -20.05 6.38
N GLN A 43 -2.42 -20.76 5.37
CA GLN A 43 -2.03 -20.53 3.97
C GLN A 43 -3.07 -19.65 3.27
N ILE A 44 -2.60 -18.75 2.41
CA ILE A 44 -3.43 -17.97 1.48
C ILE A 44 -2.97 -18.22 0.05
N ARG A 45 -3.88 -18.15 -0.91
CA ARG A 45 -3.63 -18.39 -2.33
C ARG A 45 -4.37 -17.36 -3.18
N LEU A 46 -3.91 -17.17 -4.42
CA LEU A 46 -4.64 -16.37 -5.40
C LEU A 46 -6.02 -16.98 -5.63
N GLY A 47 -7.05 -16.14 -5.57
CA GLY A 47 -8.45 -16.55 -5.71
C GLY A 47 -9.17 -16.88 -4.40
N ASP A 48 -8.48 -16.87 -3.25
CA ASP A 48 -9.15 -17.02 -1.95
C ASP A 48 -10.15 -15.89 -1.71
N GLN A 49 -11.33 -16.24 -1.20
CA GLN A 49 -12.37 -15.27 -0.89
C GLN A 49 -12.00 -14.45 0.36
N VAL A 50 -12.24 -13.14 0.31
CA VAL A 50 -12.06 -12.23 1.43
C VAL A 50 -13.43 -11.82 1.95
N PHE A 51 -13.64 -11.99 3.25
CA PHE A 51 -14.90 -11.65 3.91
C PHE A 51 -14.67 -10.56 4.96
N LEU A 52 -15.54 -9.56 4.98
CA LEU A 52 -15.64 -8.65 6.11
C LEU A 52 -16.41 -9.36 7.22
N LYS A 53 -15.80 -9.46 8.39
CA LYS A 53 -16.47 -9.93 9.60
C LYS A 53 -16.86 -8.70 10.42
N GLY A 54 -18.16 -8.60 10.73
CA GLY A 54 -18.70 -7.61 11.68
C GLY A 54 -18.51 -8.05 13.12
#